data_AF-A0A8T8LP50-F1
#
_entry.id   AF-A0A8T8LP50-F1
#
_cell.length_a   1.000
_cell.length_b   1.000
_cell.length_c   1.000
_cell.angle_alpha   90.00
_cell.angle_beta   90.00
_cell.angle_gamma   90.00
#
_symmetry.space_group_name_H-M   'P 1'
#
loop_
_entity.id
_entity.type
_entity.pdbx_description
1 polymer ?
#
loop_
_entity_poly.entity_id
_entity_poly.type
_entity_poly.pdbx_seq_one_letter_code
_entity_poly.pdbx_strand_id
1 'polypeptide(L)'
;MSTDAGVDVTLVRNATVLATVDETAFLVDPLFAPQGALPPIDNTPNDRNNPLAPMPDVDLTHDAVIVTHRHPDHFDDAAAAELDADVPLFCQPAEADAFVDDGFTDVRPVEDSASFDGVTLHRMPGRHGHGELAERMGPVSGFVFEGEETLYLASDTVWYEPVAETLDEFDPDAVVLNGGAARFNEGEPITMGVDDVTAVRGATDAAVAVVHMEAINHCLLSREELRAETADVLVPEDGERIEF
;
A
#
# COMPACT_ATOMS: atom_id res chain seq x y z
N MET A 1 -8.80 -30.85 -8.14
CA MET A 1 -7.44 -30.37 -7.86
C MET A 1 -7.70 -29.18 -6.96
N SER A 2 -7.48 -29.32 -5.66
CA SER A 2 -7.51 -28.15 -4.77
C SER A 2 -6.28 -27.35 -5.19
N THR A 3 -6.48 -26.25 -5.89
CA THR A 3 -5.54 -25.14 -5.77
C THR A 3 -5.65 -24.71 -4.32
N ASP A 4 -4.55 -24.69 -3.57
CA ASP A 4 -4.55 -24.07 -2.25
C ASP A 4 -4.96 -22.61 -2.48
N ALA A 5 -6.19 -22.27 -2.08
CA ALA A 5 -6.60 -20.89 -1.97
C ALA A 5 -5.78 -20.32 -0.82
N GLY A 6 -5.01 -19.27 -1.10
CA GLY A 6 -4.15 -18.64 -0.12
C GLY A 6 -3.87 -17.19 -0.51
N VAL A 7 -3.35 -16.41 0.44
CA VAL A 7 -2.89 -15.05 0.17
C VAL A 7 -1.43 -15.08 -0.31
N ASP A 8 -1.16 -14.41 -1.42
CA ASP A 8 0.21 -14.08 -1.81
C ASP A 8 0.35 -12.60 -2.17
N VAL A 9 1.51 -12.04 -1.85
CA VAL A 9 1.84 -10.65 -2.14
C VAL A 9 3.21 -10.59 -2.78
N THR A 10 3.28 -10.08 -4.00
CA THR A 10 4.54 -9.73 -4.66
C THR A 10 4.80 -8.24 -4.49
N LEU A 11 5.88 -7.89 -3.78
CA LEU A 11 6.32 -6.50 -3.75
C LEU A 11 6.89 -6.16 -5.13
N VAL A 12 6.34 -5.14 -5.77
CA VAL A 12 6.92 -4.58 -6.99
C VAL A 12 7.94 -3.53 -6.60
N ARG A 13 7.51 -2.40 -6.02
CA ARG A 13 8.38 -1.32 -5.54
C ARG A 13 7.55 -0.32 -4.74
N ASN A 14 8.11 0.27 -3.68
CA ASN A 14 7.37 1.20 -2.81
C ASN A 14 6.10 0.56 -2.22
N ALA A 15 4.93 1.18 -2.39
CA ALA A 15 3.62 0.64 -2.04
C ALA A 15 3.01 -0.22 -3.16
N THR A 16 3.62 -0.26 -4.36
CA THR A 16 3.12 -1.05 -5.47
C THR A 16 3.30 -2.53 -5.15
N VAL A 17 2.19 -3.23 -4.98
CA VAL A 17 2.16 -4.67 -4.75
C VAL A 17 1.17 -5.33 -5.70
N LEU A 18 1.46 -6.57 -6.08
CA LEU A 18 0.47 -7.46 -6.66
C LEU A 18 0.00 -8.40 -5.55
N ALA A 19 -1.24 -8.22 -5.11
CA ALA A 19 -1.86 -9.03 -4.06
C ALA A 19 -2.84 -10.01 -4.69
N THR A 20 -2.63 -11.31 -4.49
CA THR A 20 -3.55 -12.36 -4.90
C THR A 20 -4.25 -12.91 -3.66
N VAL A 21 -5.57 -12.87 -3.69
CA VAL A 21 -6.44 -13.45 -2.64
C VAL A 21 -7.36 -14.44 -3.35
N ASP A 22 -7.34 -15.68 -2.88
CA ASP A 22 -7.95 -16.83 -3.55
C ASP A 22 -7.42 -17.02 -4.99
N GLU A 23 -8.22 -16.70 -6.00
CA GLU A 23 -7.86 -16.77 -7.42
C GLU A 23 -7.82 -15.39 -8.09
N THR A 24 -8.01 -14.30 -7.33
CA THR A 24 -8.15 -12.93 -7.85
C THR A 24 -6.91 -12.10 -7.56
N ALA A 25 -6.32 -11.52 -8.61
CA ALA A 25 -5.13 -10.68 -8.51
C ALA A 25 -5.48 -9.18 -8.55
N PHE A 26 -5.01 -8.44 -7.55
CA PHE A 26 -5.18 -7.00 -7.40
C PHE A 26 -3.84 -6.30 -7.52
N LEU A 27 -3.71 -5.39 -8.48
CA LEU A 27 -2.58 -4.46 -8.54
C LEU A 27 -2.89 -3.25 -7.66
N VAL A 28 -2.13 -3.07 -6.59
CA VAL A 28 -2.35 -2.01 -5.60
C VAL A 28 -1.32 -0.91 -5.80
N ASP A 29 -1.77 0.35 -5.77
CA ASP A 29 -0.95 1.57 -5.78
C ASP A 29 0.17 1.57 -6.85
N PRO A 30 -0.18 1.53 -8.15
CA PRO A 30 0.79 1.43 -9.23
C PRO A 30 1.65 2.71 -9.38
N LEU A 31 2.96 2.55 -9.18
CA LEU A 31 4.00 3.55 -9.42
C LEU A 31 4.96 3.09 -10.53
N PHE A 32 4.69 3.51 -11.76
CA PHE A 32 5.39 3.00 -12.95
C PHE A 32 6.50 3.92 -13.48
N ALA A 33 6.66 5.12 -12.91
CA ALA A 33 7.76 6.02 -13.25
C ALA A 33 9.13 5.30 -13.26
N PRO A 34 9.93 5.49 -14.32
CA PRO A 34 11.32 5.05 -14.33
C PRO A 34 12.12 5.68 -13.18
N GLN A 35 13.20 5.02 -12.76
CA GLN A 35 14.09 5.53 -11.72
C GLN A 35 14.50 6.99 -11.98
N GLY A 36 14.25 7.87 -11.00
CA GLY A 36 14.62 9.28 -11.04
C GLY A 36 13.81 10.17 -11.99
N ALA A 37 12.67 9.69 -12.50
CA ALA A 37 11.80 10.45 -13.43
C ALA A 37 10.92 11.51 -12.74
N LEU A 38 10.53 11.28 -11.49
CA LEU A 38 9.71 12.18 -10.68
C LEU A 38 10.60 13.13 -9.85
N PRO A 39 10.18 14.38 -9.62
CA PRO A 39 10.90 15.29 -8.73
C PRO A 39 10.95 14.76 -7.28
N PRO A 40 11.92 15.22 -6.46
CA PRO A 40 11.92 14.91 -5.04
C PRO A 40 10.67 15.45 -4.37
N ILE A 41 10.24 14.80 -3.28
CA ILE A 41 9.27 15.40 -2.37
C ILE A 41 9.96 16.56 -1.64
N ASP A 42 9.40 17.76 -1.77
CA ASP A 42 9.91 18.98 -1.16
C ASP A 42 9.88 18.93 0.38
N ASN A 43 10.69 19.78 1.02
CA ASN A 43 10.82 19.87 2.47
C ASN A 43 11.25 18.56 3.16
N THR A 44 12.16 17.83 2.53
CA THR A 44 12.68 16.56 3.06
C THR A 44 14.21 16.62 3.15
N PRO A 45 14.88 15.68 3.84
CA PRO A 45 16.31 15.79 4.12
C PRO A 45 17.26 15.69 2.92
N ASN A 46 16.74 15.38 1.73
CA ASN A 46 17.53 15.24 0.50
C ASN A 46 16.70 15.55 -0.76
N ASP A 47 17.39 15.85 -1.86
CA ASP A 47 16.84 16.31 -3.14
C ASP A 47 16.90 15.24 -4.24
N ARG A 48 16.94 13.95 -3.87
CA ARG A 48 17.02 12.86 -4.84
C ARG A 48 15.69 12.70 -5.58
N ASN A 49 15.76 12.65 -6.92
CA ASN A 49 14.60 12.34 -7.74
C ASN A 49 14.08 10.92 -7.47
N ASN A 50 12.76 10.76 -7.59
CA ASN A 50 12.02 9.54 -7.35
C ASN A 50 11.65 8.82 -8.66
N PRO A 51 11.40 7.51 -8.64
CA PRO A 51 11.74 6.58 -7.58
C PRO A 51 13.26 6.35 -7.50
N LEU A 52 13.77 5.97 -6.32
CA LEU A 52 15.19 5.76 -6.04
C LEU A 52 15.75 4.45 -6.59
N ALA A 53 14.89 3.45 -6.77
CA ALA A 53 15.20 2.13 -7.31
C ALA A 53 14.56 1.93 -8.69
N PRO A 54 15.17 1.13 -9.59
CA PRO A 54 14.54 0.77 -10.85
C PRO A 54 13.30 -0.11 -10.63
N MET A 55 12.40 -0.14 -11.61
CA MET A 55 11.29 -1.10 -11.63
C MET A 55 11.85 -2.52 -11.81
N PRO A 56 11.49 -3.50 -10.98
CA PRO A 56 11.89 -4.89 -11.20
C PRO A 56 11.13 -5.51 -12.38
N ASP A 57 11.64 -6.62 -12.89
CA ASP A 57 10.98 -7.43 -13.92
C ASP A 57 10.00 -8.41 -13.25
N VAL A 58 8.74 -7.99 -13.14
CA VAL A 58 7.64 -8.73 -12.49
C VAL A 58 6.47 -8.79 -13.46
N ASP A 59 5.78 -9.93 -13.52
CA ASP A 59 4.50 -10.04 -14.23
C ASP A 59 3.42 -9.31 -13.43
N LEU A 60 2.88 -8.23 -13.99
CA LEU A 60 1.86 -7.40 -13.37
C LEU A 60 0.45 -7.75 -13.84
N THR A 61 0.23 -8.95 -14.41
CA THR A 61 -1.11 -9.39 -14.80
C THR A 61 -2.04 -9.37 -13.57
N HIS A 62 -3.18 -8.69 -13.71
CA HIS A 62 -4.14 -8.46 -12.63
C HIS A 62 -5.57 -8.45 -13.17
N ASP A 63 -6.54 -8.67 -12.28
CA ASP A 63 -7.96 -8.64 -12.59
C ASP A 63 -8.59 -7.28 -12.25
N ALA A 64 -8.03 -6.59 -11.25
CA ALA A 64 -8.45 -5.27 -10.81
C ALA A 64 -7.28 -4.42 -10.29
N VAL A 65 -7.49 -3.11 -10.25
CA VAL A 65 -6.56 -2.13 -9.66
C VAL A 65 -7.19 -1.56 -8.40
N ILE A 66 -6.38 -1.35 -7.37
CA ILE A 66 -6.78 -0.61 -6.18
C ILE A 66 -5.84 0.57 -6.01
N VAL A 67 -6.41 1.77 -5.90
CA VAL A 67 -5.65 2.98 -5.54
C VAL A 67 -6.15 3.48 -4.18
N THR A 68 -5.27 3.40 -3.19
CA THR A 68 -5.57 3.74 -1.80
C THR A 68 -5.79 5.24 -1.61
N HIS A 69 -4.96 6.02 -2.30
CA HIS A 69 -5.06 7.46 -2.43
C HIS A 69 -4.17 7.95 -3.59
N ARG A 70 -4.34 9.20 -4.02
CA ARG A 70 -3.69 9.73 -5.23
C ARG A 70 -2.38 10.50 -4.99
N HIS A 71 -1.61 10.17 -3.97
CA HIS A 71 -0.24 10.71 -3.92
C HIS A 71 0.62 10.15 -5.06
N PRO A 72 1.57 10.93 -5.60
CA PRO A 72 2.34 10.54 -6.79
C PRO A 72 3.18 9.27 -6.63
N ASP A 73 3.45 8.83 -5.41
CA ASP A 73 4.16 7.59 -5.09
C ASP A 73 3.24 6.36 -4.93
N HIS A 74 1.93 6.56 -5.07
CA HIS A 74 0.89 5.52 -5.10
C HIS A 74 0.15 5.46 -6.44
N PHE A 75 0.05 6.58 -7.16
CA PHE A 75 -0.51 6.61 -8.50
C PHE A 75 0.12 7.75 -9.31
N ASP A 76 0.85 7.40 -10.37
CA ASP A 76 1.57 8.36 -11.20
C ASP A 76 1.07 8.42 -12.65
N ASP A 77 1.49 9.46 -13.38
CA ASP A 77 1.13 9.64 -14.79
C ASP A 77 1.55 8.45 -15.67
N ALA A 78 2.63 7.75 -15.29
CA ALA A 78 3.07 6.55 -16.02
C ALA A 78 2.09 5.39 -15.81
N ALA A 79 1.60 5.17 -14.58
CA ALA A 79 0.55 4.19 -14.32
C ALA A 79 -0.75 4.55 -15.04
N ALA A 80 -1.18 5.81 -14.99
CA ALA A 80 -2.36 6.27 -15.71
C ALA A 80 -2.28 6.05 -17.23
N ALA A 81 -1.08 6.15 -17.81
CA ALA A 81 -0.86 5.95 -19.25
C ALA A 81 -0.74 4.47 -19.66
N GLU A 82 -0.31 3.59 -18.76
CA GLU A 82 -0.08 2.16 -19.02
C GLU A 82 -1.33 1.31 -18.77
N LEU A 83 -2.14 1.67 -17.77
CA LEU A 83 -3.34 0.91 -17.42
C LEU A 83 -4.43 1.02 -18.50
N ASP A 84 -5.15 -0.08 -18.73
CA ASP A 84 -6.30 -0.09 -19.62
C ASP A 84 -7.42 0.79 -19.06
N ALA A 85 -8.06 1.58 -19.94
CA ALA A 85 -9.09 2.51 -19.53
C ALA A 85 -10.34 1.83 -18.95
N ASP A 86 -10.58 0.55 -19.23
CA ASP A 86 -11.69 -0.25 -18.71
C ASP A 86 -11.30 -1.23 -17.59
N VAL A 87 -10.07 -1.12 -17.05
CA VAL A 87 -9.68 -1.91 -15.87
C VAL A 87 -10.63 -1.60 -14.69
N PRO A 88 -11.13 -2.61 -13.96
CA PRO A 88 -11.86 -2.40 -12.72
C PRO A 88 -10.97 -1.67 -11.70
N LEU A 89 -11.20 -0.37 -11.51
CA LEU A 89 -10.39 0.47 -10.63
C LEU A 89 -11.17 0.80 -9.36
N PHE A 90 -10.76 0.22 -8.23
CA PHE A 90 -11.30 0.53 -6.91
C PHE A 90 -10.50 1.68 -6.28
N CYS A 91 -11.22 2.65 -5.73
CA CYS A 91 -10.60 3.82 -5.08
C CYS A 91 -11.43 4.32 -3.91
N GLN A 92 -10.88 5.28 -3.15
CA GLN A 92 -11.68 6.01 -2.18
C GLN A 92 -12.66 6.99 -2.86
N PRO A 93 -13.87 7.22 -2.31
CA PRO A 93 -14.92 8.00 -2.97
C PRO A 93 -14.51 9.43 -3.34
N ALA A 94 -13.66 10.06 -2.52
CA ALA A 94 -13.22 11.44 -2.71
C ALA A 94 -12.41 11.67 -4.02
N GLU A 95 -11.89 10.61 -4.62
CA GLU A 95 -10.98 10.68 -5.77
C GLU A 95 -11.56 10.10 -7.06
N ALA A 96 -12.78 9.53 -7.01
CA ALA A 96 -13.40 8.83 -8.13
C ALA A 96 -13.54 9.71 -9.38
N ASP A 97 -14.01 10.95 -9.21
CA ASP A 97 -14.17 11.90 -10.32
C ASP A 97 -12.84 12.18 -11.02
N ALA A 98 -11.75 12.23 -10.27
CA ALA A 98 -10.43 12.50 -10.83
C ALA A 98 -9.93 11.32 -11.70
N PHE A 99 -10.24 10.06 -11.36
CA PHE A 99 -9.93 8.92 -12.23
C PHE A 99 -10.76 8.93 -13.51
N VAL A 100 -12.04 9.36 -13.43
CA VAL A 100 -12.86 9.55 -14.63
C VAL A 100 -12.27 10.64 -15.53
N ASP A 101 -11.79 11.74 -14.95
CA ASP A 101 -11.12 12.83 -15.67
C ASP A 101 -9.80 12.38 -16.33
N ASP A 102 -9.09 11.42 -15.72
CA ASP A 102 -7.90 10.79 -16.30
C ASP A 102 -8.22 9.80 -17.45
N GLY A 103 -9.49 9.45 -17.62
CA GLY A 103 -9.98 8.63 -18.74
C GLY A 103 -10.38 7.20 -18.39
N PHE A 104 -10.37 6.83 -17.11
CA PHE A 104 -10.86 5.52 -16.66
C PHE A 104 -12.40 5.44 -16.80
N THR A 105 -12.88 4.27 -17.20
CA THR A 105 -14.28 4.03 -17.58
C THR A 105 -15.00 3.06 -16.65
N ASP A 106 -14.28 2.27 -15.86
CA ASP A 106 -14.81 1.38 -14.81
C ASP A 106 -14.24 1.75 -13.43
N VAL A 107 -14.58 2.96 -12.98
CA VAL A 107 -14.19 3.48 -11.65
C VAL A 107 -15.22 3.06 -10.61
N ARG A 108 -14.76 2.41 -9.55
CA ARG A 108 -15.58 1.77 -8.51
C ARG A 108 -15.21 2.32 -7.13
N PRO A 109 -15.76 3.49 -6.73
CA PRO A 109 -15.51 4.01 -5.39
C PRO A 109 -16.04 3.05 -4.31
N VAL A 110 -15.22 2.78 -3.29
CA VAL A 110 -15.59 1.91 -2.17
C VAL A 110 -15.98 2.79 -0.99
N GLU A 111 -17.29 2.92 -0.71
CA GLU A 111 -17.77 3.70 0.45
C GLU A 111 -17.36 3.03 1.76
N ASP A 112 -17.90 1.81 1.99
CA ASP A 112 -17.59 0.94 3.12
C ASP A 112 -16.99 -0.38 2.63
N SER A 113 -17.67 -1.07 1.71
CA SER A 113 -17.16 -2.29 1.08
C SER A 113 -17.68 -2.49 -0.35
N ALA A 114 -17.00 -3.34 -1.11
CA ALA A 114 -17.35 -3.77 -2.45
C ALA A 114 -16.96 -5.24 -2.66
N SER A 115 -17.64 -5.98 -3.52
CA SER A 115 -17.27 -7.37 -3.85
C SER A 115 -16.78 -7.48 -5.29
N PHE A 116 -15.74 -8.29 -5.49
CA PHE A 116 -15.16 -8.56 -6.80
C PHE A 116 -14.64 -10.00 -6.84
N ASP A 117 -15.12 -10.79 -7.81
CA ASP A 117 -14.68 -12.16 -8.08
C ASP A 117 -14.58 -13.11 -6.87
N GLY A 118 -15.42 -12.89 -5.86
CA GLY A 118 -15.48 -13.72 -4.64
C GLY A 118 -14.82 -13.07 -3.42
N VAL A 119 -14.00 -12.05 -3.62
CA VAL A 119 -13.33 -11.29 -2.56
C VAL A 119 -14.16 -10.06 -2.18
N THR A 120 -14.32 -9.81 -0.89
CA THR A 120 -14.92 -8.57 -0.39
C THR A 120 -13.83 -7.59 0.04
N LEU A 121 -13.77 -6.45 -0.63
CA LEU A 121 -12.90 -5.32 -0.32
C LEU A 121 -13.59 -4.42 0.70
N HIS A 122 -13.05 -4.31 1.90
CA HIS A 122 -13.53 -3.36 2.91
C HIS A 122 -12.55 -2.19 3.03
N ARG A 123 -13.05 -0.97 2.85
CA ARG A 123 -12.25 0.24 2.95
C ARG A 123 -12.08 0.64 4.41
N MET A 124 -10.84 0.66 4.87
CA MET A 124 -10.48 1.03 6.23
C MET A 124 -9.97 2.47 6.29
N PRO A 125 -10.28 3.20 7.37
CA PRO A 125 -9.71 4.53 7.55
C PRO A 125 -8.19 4.44 7.75
N GLY A 126 -7.45 5.39 7.19
CA GLY A 126 -6.04 5.60 7.50
C GLY A 126 -5.78 7.00 8.02
N ARG A 127 -4.66 7.17 8.73
CA ARG A 127 -4.20 8.45 9.26
C ARG A 127 -2.76 8.72 8.82
N HIS A 128 -2.59 9.55 7.80
CA HIS A 128 -1.30 9.86 7.21
C HIS A 128 -0.52 10.91 8.02
N GLY A 129 0.01 10.48 9.17
CA GLY A 129 0.81 11.28 10.09
C GLY A 129 0.10 11.69 11.37
N HIS A 130 0.56 12.80 11.95
CA HIS A 130 0.24 13.19 13.33
C HIS A 130 -0.30 14.62 13.42
N GLY A 131 -1.32 14.84 14.27
CA GLY A 131 -1.89 16.15 14.54
C GLY A 131 -2.35 16.90 13.28
N GLU A 132 -2.07 18.21 13.22
CA GLU A 132 -2.43 19.07 12.07
C GLU A 132 -1.77 18.64 10.75
N LEU A 133 -0.64 17.91 10.80
CA LEU A 133 0.01 17.42 9.58
C LEU A 133 -0.85 16.34 8.91
N ALA A 134 -1.48 15.46 9.69
CA ALA A 134 -2.38 14.43 9.14
C ALA A 134 -3.56 15.03 8.39
N GLU A 135 -4.16 16.11 8.91
CA GLU A 135 -5.25 16.82 8.24
C GLU A 135 -4.82 17.41 6.89
N ARG A 136 -3.55 17.84 6.78
CA ARG A 136 -2.99 18.43 5.56
C ARG A 136 -2.62 17.38 4.51
N MET A 137 -2.27 16.16 4.93
CA MET A 137 -1.97 15.06 4.01
C MET A 137 -3.22 14.53 3.29
N GLY A 138 -4.41 14.88 3.77
CA GLY A 138 -5.67 14.50 3.14
C GLY A 138 -6.10 13.06 3.49
N PRO A 139 -7.23 12.62 2.91
CA PRO A 139 -7.77 11.30 3.17
C PRO A 139 -6.90 10.22 2.52
N VAL A 140 -6.65 9.15 3.27
CA VAL A 140 -6.02 7.92 2.80
C VAL A 140 -6.84 6.74 3.31
N SER A 141 -6.80 5.63 2.59
CA SER A 141 -7.55 4.42 2.96
C SER A 141 -6.68 3.18 2.95
N GLY A 142 -6.83 2.33 3.97
CA GLY A 142 -6.40 0.94 3.90
C GLY A 142 -7.50 0.07 3.30
N PHE A 143 -7.18 -1.19 2.98
CA PHE A 143 -8.14 -2.16 2.48
C PHE A 143 -7.96 -3.53 3.14
N VAL A 144 -9.06 -4.12 3.59
CA VAL A 144 -9.13 -5.55 3.91
C VAL A 144 -9.73 -6.29 2.73
N PHE A 145 -9.12 -7.41 2.36
CA PHE A 145 -9.51 -8.30 1.28
C PHE A 145 -9.97 -9.60 1.94
N GLU A 146 -11.27 -9.80 2.03
CA GLU A 146 -11.88 -10.95 2.70
C GLU A 146 -12.30 -11.98 1.65
N GLY A 147 -11.51 -13.04 1.50
CA GLY A 147 -11.75 -14.22 0.66
C GLY A 147 -11.94 -15.48 1.52
N GLU A 148 -11.37 -16.62 1.10
CA GLU A 148 -11.21 -17.78 2.01
C GLU A 148 -10.17 -17.48 3.11
N GLU A 149 -9.15 -16.69 2.76
CA GLU A 149 -8.20 -16.06 3.67
C GLU A 149 -8.32 -14.53 3.59
N THR A 150 -7.85 -13.84 4.63
CA THR A 150 -8.00 -12.39 4.78
C THR A 150 -6.65 -11.67 4.78
N LEU A 151 -6.51 -10.72 3.85
CA LEU A 151 -5.36 -9.81 3.78
C LEU A 151 -5.76 -8.42 4.22
N TYR A 152 -4.98 -7.80 5.11
CA TYR A 152 -5.11 -6.38 5.44
C TYR A 152 -3.92 -5.56 4.91
N LEU A 153 -4.18 -4.67 3.96
CA LEU A 153 -3.25 -3.64 3.49
C LEU A 153 -3.56 -2.31 4.20
N ALA A 154 -2.70 -1.90 5.13
CA ALA A 154 -2.93 -0.71 5.95
C ALA A 154 -2.75 0.61 5.18
N SER A 155 -1.96 0.60 4.11
CA SER A 155 -1.55 1.78 3.33
C SER A 155 -0.86 2.85 4.20
N ASP A 156 -0.88 4.11 3.76
CA ASP A 156 -0.19 5.27 4.34
C ASP A 156 -0.83 5.75 5.65
N THR A 157 -0.74 4.91 6.67
CA THR A 157 -1.21 5.22 8.02
C THR A 157 -0.10 5.09 9.05
N VAL A 158 -0.22 5.82 10.16
CA VAL A 158 0.54 5.56 11.39
C VAL A 158 -0.23 4.60 12.29
N TRP A 159 0.39 4.06 13.34
CA TRP A 159 -0.33 3.27 14.33
C TRP A 159 -1.32 4.14 15.11
N TYR A 160 -2.57 3.71 15.15
CA TYR A 160 -3.64 4.36 15.92
C TYR A 160 -4.82 3.42 16.12
N GLU A 161 -5.77 3.82 16.98
CA GLU A 161 -6.86 2.96 17.45
C GLU A 161 -7.62 2.21 16.33
N PRO A 162 -8.09 2.84 15.24
CA PRO A 162 -8.70 2.13 14.11
C PRO A 162 -7.85 1.04 13.46
N VAL A 163 -6.51 1.13 13.46
CA VAL A 163 -5.68 0.01 12.95
C VAL A 163 -5.83 -1.19 13.88
N ALA A 164 -5.82 -0.98 15.19
CA ALA A 164 -6.08 -2.04 16.16
C ALA A 164 -7.50 -2.59 16.04
N GLU A 165 -8.50 -1.72 15.88
CA GLU A 165 -9.90 -2.12 15.67
C GLU A 165 -10.06 -2.96 14.39
N THR A 166 -9.39 -2.59 13.29
CA THR A 166 -9.39 -3.40 12.06
C THR A 166 -8.76 -4.77 12.27
N LEU A 167 -7.63 -4.84 12.97
CA LEU A 167 -6.97 -6.12 13.27
C LEU A 167 -7.87 -7.02 14.14
N ASP A 168 -8.54 -6.45 15.15
CA ASP A 168 -9.45 -7.16 16.05
C ASP A 168 -10.75 -7.59 15.36
N GLU A 169 -11.29 -6.78 14.44
CA GLU A 169 -12.55 -7.04 13.75
C GLU A 169 -12.40 -8.12 12.68
N PHE A 170 -11.35 -8.04 11.87
CA PHE A 170 -11.17 -8.89 10.70
C PHE A 170 -10.27 -10.10 10.96
N ASP A 171 -9.48 -10.11 12.03
CA ASP A 171 -8.55 -11.20 12.40
C ASP A 171 -7.78 -11.74 11.16
N PRO A 172 -7.05 -10.87 10.44
CA PRO A 172 -6.52 -11.23 9.13
C PRO A 172 -5.45 -12.33 9.21
N ASP A 173 -5.29 -13.12 8.15
CA ASP A 173 -4.22 -14.10 8.03
C ASP A 173 -2.88 -13.42 7.71
N ALA A 174 -2.93 -12.32 6.95
CA ALA A 174 -1.77 -11.52 6.56
C ALA A 174 -2.03 -10.01 6.66
N VAL A 175 -0.98 -9.27 7.00
CA VAL A 175 -0.99 -7.81 7.11
C VAL A 175 0.19 -7.23 6.31
N VAL A 176 -0.06 -6.21 5.51
CA VAL A 176 0.97 -5.45 4.79
C VAL A 176 0.95 -4.00 5.25
N LEU A 177 2.11 -3.51 5.69
CA LEU A 177 2.30 -2.18 6.26
C LEU A 177 3.22 -1.32 5.39
N ASN A 178 2.92 -0.04 5.27
CA ASN A 178 3.81 0.95 4.66
C ASN A 178 4.77 1.49 5.72
N GLY A 179 5.96 0.90 5.80
CA GLY A 179 6.94 1.09 6.88
C GLY A 179 8.16 1.94 6.54
N GLY A 180 8.06 2.86 5.59
CA GLY A 180 9.19 3.72 5.18
C GLY A 180 9.62 4.77 6.21
N ALA A 181 8.87 4.93 7.30
CA ALA A 181 8.97 6.04 8.25
C ALA A 181 9.13 7.39 7.55
N ALA A 182 8.31 7.59 6.52
CA ALA A 182 8.38 8.72 5.61
C ALA A 182 8.25 10.02 6.41
N ARG A 183 9.09 11.02 6.17
CA ARG A 183 9.05 12.26 6.98
C ARG A 183 9.58 13.50 6.27
N PHE A 184 9.05 14.65 6.69
CA PHE A 184 9.57 15.96 6.34
C PHE A 184 10.72 16.38 7.28
N ASN A 185 11.33 17.55 7.03
CA ASN A 185 12.37 18.12 7.91
C ASN A 185 11.87 18.39 9.34
N GLU A 186 10.57 18.63 9.49
CA GLU A 186 9.91 18.87 10.77
C GLU A 186 8.81 17.84 11.04
N GLY A 187 8.62 17.51 12.32
CA GLY A 187 7.54 16.64 12.79
C GLY A 187 7.93 15.18 12.91
N GLU A 188 6.93 14.38 13.23
CA GLU A 188 7.00 12.92 13.32
C GLU A 188 6.80 12.30 11.93
N PRO A 189 7.16 11.01 11.74
CA PRO A 189 6.85 10.28 10.52
C PRO A 189 5.35 10.36 10.14
N ILE A 190 5.09 10.37 8.82
CA ILE A 190 3.75 10.36 8.24
C ILE A 190 3.26 8.96 7.87
N THR A 191 4.16 7.99 7.83
CA THR A 191 3.87 6.55 7.69
C THR A 191 4.54 5.77 8.83
N MET A 192 4.27 4.47 8.93
CA MET A 192 4.76 3.64 10.03
C MET A 192 6.30 3.61 10.09
N GLY A 193 6.83 3.66 11.32
CA GLY A 193 8.23 3.34 11.63
C GLY A 193 8.36 2.06 12.45
N VAL A 194 9.54 1.83 13.03
CA VAL A 194 9.85 0.64 13.86
C VAL A 194 8.85 0.46 15.00
N ASP A 195 8.52 1.53 15.72
CA ASP A 195 7.62 1.48 16.88
C ASP A 195 6.18 1.12 16.45
N ASP A 196 5.70 1.68 15.34
CA ASP A 196 4.38 1.38 14.77
C ASP A 196 4.31 -0.09 14.30
N VAL A 197 5.31 -0.56 13.55
CA VAL A 197 5.39 -1.95 13.07
C VAL A 197 5.43 -2.92 14.25
N THR A 198 6.18 -2.59 15.32
CA THR A 198 6.24 -3.39 16.54
C THR A 198 4.89 -3.41 17.26
N ALA A 199 4.15 -2.30 17.25
CA ALA A 199 2.82 -2.23 17.85
C ALA A 199 1.81 -3.11 17.07
N VAL A 200 1.81 -3.06 15.74
CA VAL A 200 1.00 -3.95 14.89
C VAL A 200 1.34 -5.41 15.17
N ARG A 201 2.63 -5.76 15.15
CA ARG A 201 3.08 -7.13 15.43
C ARG A 201 2.64 -7.62 16.82
N GLY A 202 2.57 -6.74 17.81
CA GLY A 202 2.08 -7.08 19.15
C GLY A 202 0.55 -7.19 19.26
N ALA A 203 -0.20 -6.70 18.27
CA ALA A 203 -1.66 -6.65 18.28
C ALA A 203 -2.33 -7.78 17.49
N THR A 204 -1.59 -8.51 16.65
CA THR A 204 -2.12 -9.65 15.88
C THR A 204 -1.16 -10.83 15.94
N ASP A 205 -1.63 -12.04 15.63
CA ASP A 205 -0.80 -13.23 15.37
C ASP A 205 -0.60 -13.48 13.85
N ALA A 206 -1.26 -12.71 12.98
CA ALA A 206 -1.15 -12.75 11.52
C ALA A 206 0.29 -12.62 11.01
N ALA A 207 0.62 -13.09 9.82
CA ALA A 207 1.90 -12.74 9.21
C ALA A 207 1.95 -11.24 8.87
N VAL A 208 3.07 -10.55 9.16
CA VAL A 208 3.20 -9.10 8.90
C VAL A 208 4.33 -8.87 7.90
N ALA A 209 4.03 -8.28 6.75
CA ALA A 209 4.99 -7.84 5.76
C ALA A 209 5.08 -6.30 5.72
N VAL A 210 6.28 -5.77 5.47
CA VAL A 210 6.54 -4.33 5.46
C VAL A 210 7.12 -3.88 4.12
N VAL A 211 6.43 -2.95 3.47
CA VAL A 211 6.74 -2.37 2.15
C VAL A 211 6.88 -0.84 2.27
N HIS A 212 6.85 -0.09 1.16
CA HIS A 212 6.99 1.38 1.13
C HIS A 212 8.36 1.84 1.68
N MET A 213 9.44 1.20 1.21
CA MET A 213 10.80 1.48 1.68
C MET A 213 11.74 1.68 0.50
N GLU A 214 12.76 2.54 0.68
CA GLU A 214 13.91 2.68 -0.22
C GLU A 214 13.60 3.04 -1.69
N ALA A 215 12.36 3.46 -1.97
CA ALA A 215 11.91 3.87 -3.30
C ALA A 215 11.59 5.37 -3.39
N ILE A 216 11.23 6.03 -2.30
CA ILE A 216 10.92 7.46 -2.27
C ILE A 216 11.88 8.21 -1.34
N ASN A 217 12.35 9.38 -1.77
CA ASN A 217 13.42 10.16 -1.16
C ASN A 217 13.23 10.48 0.33
N HIS A 218 11.98 10.54 0.79
CA HIS A 218 11.65 10.90 2.15
C HIS A 218 11.27 9.70 3.04
N CYS A 219 11.29 8.48 2.50
CA CYS A 219 11.28 7.23 3.25
C CYS A 219 12.68 6.96 3.78
N LEU A 220 12.88 7.23 5.08
CA LEU A 220 14.22 7.24 5.68
C LEU A 220 14.55 5.94 6.41
N LEU A 221 13.56 5.10 6.71
CA LEU A 221 13.81 3.79 7.30
C LEU A 221 14.25 2.81 6.22
N SER A 222 15.44 2.22 6.40
CA SER A 222 15.96 1.20 5.49
C SER A 222 15.45 -0.19 5.85
N ARG A 223 15.43 -1.10 4.86
CA ARG A 223 15.08 -2.51 5.12
C ARG A 223 16.04 -3.15 6.11
N GLU A 224 17.33 -2.81 6.03
CA GLU A 224 18.36 -3.28 6.95
C GLU A 224 18.06 -2.86 8.40
N GLU A 225 17.74 -1.59 8.61
CA GLU A 225 17.40 -1.05 9.94
C GLU A 225 16.12 -1.67 10.49
N LEU A 226 15.06 -1.77 9.68
CA LEU A 226 13.81 -2.39 10.12
C LEU A 226 14.02 -3.85 10.54
N ARG A 227 14.74 -4.66 9.75
CA ARG A 227 15.07 -6.05 10.10
C ARG A 227 15.92 -6.17 11.37
N ALA A 228 16.73 -5.16 11.69
CA ALA A 228 17.57 -5.17 12.89
C ALA A 228 16.79 -4.79 14.16
N GLU A 229 15.79 -3.93 14.04
CA GLU A 229 15.04 -3.35 15.16
C GLU A 229 13.67 -4.01 15.39
N THR A 230 13.19 -4.84 14.46
CA THR A 230 11.95 -5.61 14.59
C THR A 230 12.20 -7.12 14.56
N ALA A 231 11.26 -7.88 15.11
CA ALA A 231 11.27 -9.34 15.10
C ALA A 231 9.98 -9.87 14.49
N ASP A 232 10.03 -11.05 13.87
CA ASP A 232 8.87 -11.79 13.36
C ASP A 232 8.00 -10.97 12.36
N VAL A 233 8.69 -10.20 11.50
CA VAL A 233 8.11 -9.51 10.34
C VAL A 233 8.87 -9.87 9.07
N LEU A 234 8.15 -9.87 7.94
CA LEU A 234 8.68 -10.09 6.61
C LEU A 234 9.02 -8.73 5.97
N VAL A 235 10.19 -8.61 5.37
CA VAL A 235 10.64 -7.38 4.71
C VAL A 235 11.11 -7.78 3.32
N PRO A 236 10.23 -7.80 2.30
CA PRO A 236 10.57 -8.27 0.97
C PRO A 236 11.49 -7.29 0.22
N GLU A 237 12.33 -7.83 -0.65
CA GLU A 237 13.03 -7.08 -1.69
C GLU A 237 12.10 -6.75 -2.87
N ASP A 238 12.47 -5.77 -3.70
CA ASP A 238 11.73 -5.45 -4.92
C ASP A 238 11.70 -6.67 -5.87
N GLY A 239 10.50 -7.12 -6.24
CA GLY A 239 10.22 -8.32 -7.03
C GLY A 239 10.07 -9.62 -6.23
N GLU A 240 10.17 -9.57 -4.91
CA GLU A 240 9.99 -10.76 -4.06
C GLU A 240 8.50 -11.05 -3.82
N ARG A 241 8.13 -12.33 -4.00
CA ARG A 241 6.82 -12.89 -3.67
C ARG A 241 6.84 -13.51 -2.28
N ILE A 242 5.86 -13.14 -1.48
CA ILE A 242 5.57 -13.72 -0.16
C ILE A 242 4.28 -14.53 -0.29
N GLU A 243 4.31 -15.77 0.18
CA GLU A 243 3.15 -16.64 0.33
C GLU A 243 2.87 -16.75 1.83
N PHE A 244 1.61 -16.58 2.23
CA PHE A 244 1.18 -16.61 3.62
C PHE A 244 0.61 -17.98 4.03
#